data_AF-A0A5P8NEM4-F1
#
_entry.id   AF-A0A5P8NEM4-F1
#
_cell.length_a   1.000
_cell.length_b   1.000
_cell.length_c   1.000
_cell.angle_alpha   90.00
_cell.angle_beta   90.00
_cell.angle_gamma   90.00
#
_symmetry.space_group_name_H-M   'P 1'
#
loop_
_entity.id
_entity.type
_entity.pdbx_description
1 polymer ?
#
loop_
_entity_poly.entity_id
_entity_poly.type
_entity_poly.pdbx_seq_one_letter_code
_entity_poly.pdbx_strand_id
1 'polypeptide(L)'
;MRNTKQAFTLVELIVVITILAILGTIAFISLQGYSADARNSKRVNDLGNLADSVNIKSTQGSSLLSFVTSDTNTTLTNASVAGTGTLAANYSAGFPNYIALGVKEEDFKDPNGPEYRVAATTNKNGQFEFASSIENGAGLDTAKIIGNYNNRGVAAGDTATITSSGTLSVTLADTDIGKIVRGDTVTAGGTAAIVVTKVSSDGTTLTLNAAHGVGTGVLLSAAESTSIIASTTGVTTPIEADTETVPY
;
A
#
# COMPACT_ATOMS: atom_id res chain seq x y z
N MET A 1 -68.70 40.98 -11.20
CA MET A 1 -68.27 39.90 -10.27
C MET A 1 -66.97 40.34 -9.62
N ARG A 2 -66.94 40.56 -8.29
CA ARG A 2 -65.73 41.00 -7.59
C ARG A 2 -64.81 39.80 -7.37
N ASN A 3 -63.61 39.87 -7.91
CA ASN A 3 -62.61 38.81 -7.81
C ASN A 3 -61.88 38.95 -6.46
N THR A 4 -62.36 38.26 -5.42
CA THR A 4 -61.70 38.21 -4.11
C THR A 4 -60.52 37.26 -4.18
N LYS A 5 -59.37 37.75 -4.64
CA LYS A 5 -58.12 36.99 -4.55
C LYS A 5 -57.73 36.91 -3.07
N GLN A 6 -57.79 35.71 -2.51
CA GLN A 6 -57.25 35.44 -1.18
C GLN A 6 -55.73 35.60 -1.25
N ALA A 7 -55.20 36.60 -0.55
CA ALA A 7 -53.78 36.82 -0.42
C ALA A 7 -53.28 36.02 0.78
N PHE A 8 -52.13 35.35 0.61
CA PHE A 8 -51.44 34.68 1.71
C PHE A 8 -51.09 35.70 2.81
N THR A 9 -51.26 35.30 4.06
CA THR A 9 -50.83 36.08 5.22
C THR A 9 -49.31 36.00 5.37
N LEU A 10 -48.71 37.04 5.94
CA LEU A 10 -47.27 37.04 6.26
C LEU A 10 -46.85 35.86 7.14
N VAL A 11 -47.76 35.43 8.04
CA VAL A 11 -47.52 34.29 8.94
C VAL A 11 -47.46 32.97 8.17
N GLU A 12 -48.35 32.76 7.21
CA GLU A 12 -48.32 31.55 6.37
C GLU A 12 -47.04 31.49 5.54
N LEU A 13 -46.59 32.62 5.01
CA LEU A 13 -45.35 32.67 4.22
C LEU A 13 -44.12 32.34 5.07
N ILE A 14 -44.01 32.91 6.27
CA ILE A 14 -42.82 32.71 7.11
C ILE A 14 -42.74 31.27 7.67
N VAL A 15 -43.87 30.62 7.93
CA VAL A 15 -43.90 29.21 8.36
C VAL A 15 -43.41 28.29 7.24
N VAL A 16 -43.80 28.56 5.99
CA VAL A 16 -43.38 27.72 4.85
C VAL A 16 -41.88 27.83 4.60
N ILE A 17 -41.31 29.05 4.58
CA ILE A 17 -39.86 29.21 4.33
C ILE A 17 -39.02 28.63 5.47
N THR A 18 -39.50 28.65 6.71
CA THR A 18 -38.77 28.07 7.85
C THR A 18 -38.77 26.55 7.77
N ILE A 19 -39.90 25.92 7.42
CA ILE A 19 -39.96 24.47 7.18
C ILE A 19 -39.04 24.08 6.00
N LEU A 20 -39.08 24.82 4.90
CA LEU A 20 -38.20 24.56 3.74
C LEU A 20 -36.71 24.75 4.10
N ALA A 21 -36.37 25.73 4.94
CA ALA A 21 -35.01 25.92 5.41
C ALA A 21 -34.53 24.71 6.24
N ILE A 22 -35.34 24.25 7.20
CA ILE A 22 -35.01 23.07 8.04
C ILE A 22 -34.86 21.82 7.18
N LEU A 23 -35.85 21.53 6.31
CA LEU A 23 -35.80 20.38 5.40
C LEU A 23 -34.60 20.47 4.44
N GLY A 24 -34.30 21.66 3.94
CA GLY A 24 -33.15 21.92 3.08
C GLY A 24 -31.82 21.60 3.78
N THR A 25 -31.64 22.02 5.03
CA THR A 25 -30.41 21.73 5.79
C THR A 25 -30.21 20.23 6.01
N ILE A 26 -31.25 19.50 6.40
CA ILE A 26 -31.19 18.05 6.62
C ILE A 26 -30.93 17.31 5.30
N ALA A 27 -31.63 17.70 4.22
CA ALA A 27 -31.44 17.13 2.90
C ALA A 27 -30.00 17.36 2.38
N PHE A 28 -29.43 18.54 2.62
CA PHE A 28 -28.07 18.87 2.20
C PHE A 28 -27.01 18.08 2.95
N ILE A 29 -27.19 17.83 4.26
CA ILE A 29 -26.28 16.97 5.04
C ILE A 29 -26.36 15.52 4.54
N SER A 30 -27.57 15.02 4.28
CA SER A 30 -27.78 13.66 3.77
C SER A 30 -27.15 13.44 2.38
N LEU A 31 -27.29 14.40 1.47
CA LEU A 31 -26.74 14.31 0.11
C LEU A 31 -25.20 14.27 0.07
N GLN A 32 -24.53 14.92 1.02
CA GLN A 32 -23.06 14.89 1.14
C GLN A 32 -22.54 13.47 1.44
N GLY A 33 -23.22 12.72 2.33
CA GLY A 33 -22.86 11.34 2.66
C GLY A 33 -22.99 10.39 1.47
N TYR A 34 -24.12 10.45 0.75
CA TYR A 34 -24.33 9.64 -0.47
C TYR A 34 -23.31 9.93 -1.57
N SER A 35 -22.79 11.16 -1.63
CA SER A 35 -21.77 11.53 -2.59
C SER A 35 -20.40 10.92 -2.23
N ALA A 36 -20.08 10.79 -0.94
CA ALA A 36 -18.85 10.14 -0.47
C ALA A 36 -18.88 8.63 -0.73
N ASP A 37 -19.99 7.95 -0.45
CA ASP A 37 -20.14 6.51 -0.70
C ASP A 37 -20.02 6.16 -2.19
N ALA A 38 -20.60 6.98 -3.08
CA ALA A 38 -20.47 6.81 -4.52
C ALA A 38 -19.02 7.00 -4.99
N ARG A 39 -18.30 8.00 -4.45
CA ARG A 39 -16.87 8.20 -4.74
C ARG A 39 -16.02 7.04 -4.24
N ASN A 40 -16.25 6.59 -3.00
CA ASN A 40 -15.55 5.43 -2.43
C ASN A 40 -15.78 4.16 -3.27
N SER A 41 -17.02 3.95 -3.72
CA SER A 41 -17.35 2.84 -4.62
C SER A 41 -16.58 2.95 -5.95
N LYS A 42 -16.47 4.16 -6.52
CA LYS A 42 -15.62 4.40 -7.71
C LYS A 42 -14.16 4.09 -7.41
N ARG A 43 -13.59 4.58 -6.29
CA ARG A 43 -12.19 4.32 -5.90
C ARG A 43 -11.87 2.84 -5.78
N VAL A 44 -12.73 2.09 -5.10
CA VAL A 44 -12.56 0.64 -4.95
C VAL A 44 -12.62 -0.08 -6.29
N ASN A 45 -13.56 0.29 -7.16
CA ASN A 45 -13.68 -0.30 -8.50
C ASN A 45 -12.49 0.05 -9.40
N ASP A 46 -12.03 1.29 -9.36
CA ASP A 46 -10.87 1.78 -10.12
C ASP A 46 -9.60 1.04 -9.68
N LEU A 47 -9.36 0.90 -8.37
CA LEU A 47 -8.24 0.11 -7.84
C LEU A 47 -8.29 -1.35 -8.34
N GLY A 48 -9.47 -1.97 -8.36
CA GLY A 48 -9.67 -3.31 -8.90
C GLY A 48 -9.33 -3.40 -10.40
N ASN A 49 -9.86 -2.48 -11.20
CA ASN A 49 -9.60 -2.42 -12.64
C ASN A 49 -8.11 -2.20 -12.96
N LEU A 50 -7.42 -1.38 -12.17
CA LEU A 50 -5.98 -1.14 -12.30
C LEU A 50 -5.17 -2.40 -11.93
N ALA A 51 -5.53 -3.07 -10.84
CA ALA A 51 -4.89 -4.32 -10.43
C ALA A 51 -5.09 -5.43 -11.49
N ASP A 52 -6.29 -5.55 -12.05
CA ASP A 52 -6.58 -6.49 -13.15
C ASP A 52 -5.75 -6.17 -14.40
N SER A 53 -5.59 -4.88 -14.72
CA SER A 53 -4.75 -4.44 -15.83
C SER A 53 -3.29 -4.82 -15.61
N VAL A 54 -2.76 -4.67 -14.38
CA VAL A 54 -1.41 -5.16 -14.03
C VAL A 54 -1.30 -6.67 -14.24
N ASN A 55 -2.27 -7.45 -13.75
CA ASN A 55 -2.26 -8.90 -13.90
C ASN A 55 -2.24 -9.32 -15.38
N ILE A 56 -3.15 -8.76 -16.19
CA ILE A 56 -3.22 -9.03 -17.63
C ILE A 56 -1.91 -8.65 -18.32
N LYS A 57 -1.40 -7.43 -18.09
CA LYS A 57 -0.17 -6.96 -18.75
C LYS A 57 1.07 -7.72 -18.30
N SER A 58 1.14 -8.14 -17.03
CA SER A 58 2.23 -8.97 -16.51
C SER A 58 2.24 -10.34 -17.18
N THR A 59 1.07 -10.96 -17.42
CA THR A 59 1.00 -12.22 -18.19
C THR A 59 1.41 -12.08 -19.65
N GLN A 60 1.31 -10.86 -20.21
CA GLN A 60 1.78 -10.53 -21.56
C GLN A 60 3.29 -10.22 -21.61
N GLY A 61 3.99 -10.28 -20.47
CA GLY A 61 5.44 -10.10 -20.38
C GLY A 61 5.89 -8.67 -20.05
N SER A 62 4.97 -7.76 -19.76
CA SER A 62 5.33 -6.43 -19.28
C SER A 62 5.95 -6.50 -17.87
N SER A 63 7.01 -5.73 -17.64
CA SER A 63 7.63 -5.62 -16.32
C SER A 63 6.74 -4.87 -15.35
N LEU A 64 6.60 -5.37 -14.12
CA LEU A 64 5.79 -4.72 -13.08
C LEU A 64 6.24 -3.27 -12.82
N LEU A 65 7.55 -3.00 -12.87
CA LEU A 65 8.09 -1.66 -12.63
C LEU A 65 7.66 -0.65 -13.71
N SER A 66 7.29 -1.12 -14.91
CA SER A 66 6.84 -0.24 -16.01
C SER A 66 5.45 0.34 -15.78
N PHE A 67 4.65 -0.27 -14.88
CA PHE A 67 3.33 0.22 -14.51
C PHE A 67 3.36 1.37 -13.51
N VAL A 68 4.56 1.76 -13.07
CA VAL A 68 4.78 2.83 -12.12
C VAL A 68 5.47 3.99 -12.81
N THR A 69 4.83 5.15 -12.78
CA THR A 69 5.49 6.43 -13.02
C THR A 69 6.09 6.88 -11.69
N SER A 70 7.41 6.70 -11.53
CA SER A 70 8.09 6.95 -10.27
C SER A 70 7.94 8.39 -9.79
N ASP A 71 7.67 8.57 -8.51
CA ASP A 71 7.71 9.86 -7.83
C ASP A 71 8.63 9.78 -6.61
N THR A 72 9.83 10.34 -6.74
CA THR A 72 10.87 10.27 -5.71
C THR A 72 10.49 10.99 -4.42
N ASN A 73 9.51 11.91 -4.46
CA ASN A 73 9.07 12.65 -3.27
C ASN A 73 8.10 11.85 -2.40
N THR A 74 7.48 10.80 -2.96
CA THR A 74 6.45 9.99 -2.30
C THR A 74 6.82 8.50 -2.24
N THR A 75 8.04 8.16 -2.68
CA THR A 75 8.60 6.80 -2.64
C THR A 75 9.08 6.47 -1.22
N LEU A 76 8.85 5.23 -0.77
CA LEU A 76 9.30 4.75 0.54
C LEU A 76 10.84 4.62 0.55
N THR A 77 11.53 5.19 1.54
CA THR A 77 13.01 5.36 1.52
C THR A 77 13.76 4.55 2.57
N ASN A 78 13.08 4.02 3.59
CA ASN A 78 13.71 3.32 4.72
C ASN A 78 13.00 2.00 5.09
N ALA A 79 12.44 1.33 4.09
CA ALA A 79 11.78 0.05 4.31
C ALA A 79 12.51 -1.09 3.59
N SER A 80 12.33 -2.31 4.09
CA SER A 80 12.86 -3.53 3.46
C SER A 80 11.72 -4.29 2.79
N VAL A 81 11.94 -4.66 1.54
CA VAL A 81 11.04 -5.46 0.72
C VAL A 81 11.80 -6.71 0.30
N ALA A 82 11.41 -7.86 0.84
CA ALA A 82 12.13 -9.11 0.63
C ALA A 82 13.64 -9.03 0.98
N GLY A 83 13.99 -8.30 2.03
CA GLY A 83 15.38 -8.13 2.47
C GLY A 83 16.17 -7.08 1.70
N THR A 84 15.62 -6.51 0.64
CA THR A 84 16.26 -5.42 -0.09
C THR A 84 15.61 -4.09 0.27
N GLY A 85 16.41 -3.04 0.48
CA GLY A 85 15.89 -1.70 0.73
C GLY A 85 15.07 -1.15 -0.45
N THR A 86 14.09 -0.31 -0.16
CA THR A 86 13.21 0.36 -1.16
C THR A 86 13.89 1.43 -2.01
N LEU A 87 15.21 1.60 -1.93
CA LEU A 87 15.98 2.44 -2.86
C LEU A 87 16.72 1.63 -3.93
N ALA A 88 16.52 0.32 -3.96
CA ALA A 88 17.15 -0.56 -4.92
C ALA A 88 16.38 -0.59 -6.26
N ALA A 89 17.09 -0.93 -7.34
CA ALA A 89 16.58 -0.93 -8.71
C ALA A 89 15.43 -1.94 -8.97
N ASN A 90 15.12 -2.79 -8.00
CA ASN A 90 14.04 -3.79 -8.02
C ASN A 90 12.74 -3.28 -7.38
N TYR A 91 12.61 -1.98 -7.12
CA TYR A 91 11.41 -1.37 -6.55
C TYR A 91 11.15 0.01 -7.18
N SER A 92 9.87 0.36 -7.33
CA SER A 92 9.41 1.66 -7.80
C SER A 92 8.05 1.98 -7.19
N ALA A 93 7.83 3.23 -6.77
CA ALA A 93 6.55 3.72 -6.28
C ALA A 93 6.23 5.11 -6.84
N GLY A 94 4.94 5.43 -6.92
CA GLY A 94 4.44 6.70 -7.44
C GLY A 94 3.04 6.55 -8.01
N PHE A 95 2.84 7.09 -9.22
CA PHE A 95 1.55 7.12 -9.90
C PHE A 95 1.38 5.95 -10.88
N PRO A 96 0.15 5.46 -11.12
CA PRO A 96 -0.10 4.48 -12.18
C PRO A 96 0.33 4.99 -13.55
N ASN A 97 1.11 4.20 -14.27
CA ASN A 97 1.40 4.45 -15.68
C ASN A 97 0.24 3.91 -16.54
N TYR A 98 -0.79 4.74 -16.72
CA TYR A 98 -2.01 4.38 -17.45
C TYR A 98 -1.73 3.90 -18.89
N ILE A 99 -0.71 4.47 -19.56
CA ILE A 99 -0.29 4.06 -20.91
C ILE A 99 0.24 2.62 -20.88
N ALA A 100 1.12 2.28 -19.94
CA ALA A 100 1.67 0.93 -19.81
C ALA A 100 0.58 -0.09 -19.40
N LEU A 101 -0.38 0.34 -18.58
CA LEU A 101 -1.54 -0.44 -18.19
C LEU A 101 -2.55 -0.62 -19.35
N GLY A 102 -2.47 0.21 -20.38
CA GLY A 102 -3.37 0.17 -21.54
C GLY A 102 -4.78 0.67 -21.23
N VAL A 103 -4.89 1.56 -20.24
CA VAL A 103 -6.15 2.19 -19.81
C VAL A 103 -6.04 3.70 -20.00
N LYS A 104 -7.18 4.39 -20.01
CA LYS A 104 -7.18 5.85 -20.18
C LYS A 104 -7.15 6.52 -18.82
N GLU A 105 -6.19 7.41 -18.59
CA GLU A 105 -6.05 8.18 -17.34
C GLU A 105 -7.33 8.94 -16.97
N GLU A 106 -8.07 9.46 -17.96
CA GLU A 106 -9.31 10.23 -17.75
C GLU A 106 -10.39 9.48 -16.95
N ASP A 107 -10.41 8.14 -17.03
CA ASP A 107 -11.38 7.30 -16.33
C ASP A 107 -11.04 7.16 -14.83
N PHE A 108 -9.76 7.35 -14.47
CA PHE A 108 -9.21 7.11 -13.13
C PHE A 108 -8.92 8.41 -12.36
N LYS A 109 -9.57 9.52 -12.71
CA LYS A 109 -9.48 10.76 -11.94
C LYS A 109 -10.48 10.74 -10.79
N ASP A 110 -10.00 11.10 -9.60
CA ASP A 110 -10.84 11.36 -8.44
C ASP A 110 -11.14 12.87 -8.37
N PRO A 111 -12.42 13.29 -8.38
CA PRO A 111 -12.79 14.70 -8.30
C PRO A 111 -12.41 15.41 -7.00
N ASN A 112 -12.23 14.69 -5.90
CA ASN A 112 -12.21 15.27 -4.55
C ASN A 112 -10.99 14.93 -3.69
N GLY A 113 -10.05 14.10 -4.18
CA GLY A 113 -9.02 13.52 -3.34
C GLY A 113 -7.71 13.18 -4.04
N PRO A 114 -6.72 12.69 -3.29
CA PRO A 114 -5.45 12.25 -3.84
C PRO A 114 -5.66 11.12 -4.85
N GLU A 115 -4.96 11.21 -5.99
CA GLU A 115 -5.00 10.21 -7.05
C GLU A 115 -4.56 8.83 -6.53
N TYR A 116 -4.85 7.78 -7.32
CA TYR A 116 -4.35 6.44 -7.03
C TYR A 116 -2.82 6.43 -6.93
N ARG A 117 -2.31 5.66 -5.98
CA ARG A 117 -0.88 5.34 -5.87
C ARG A 117 -0.63 3.89 -6.21
N VAL A 118 0.56 3.63 -6.74
CA VAL A 118 1.02 2.28 -7.04
C VAL A 118 2.46 2.14 -6.59
N ALA A 119 2.79 0.95 -6.11
CA ALA A 119 4.17 0.52 -5.96
C ALA A 119 4.33 -0.90 -6.51
N ALA A 120 5.51 -1.17 -7.05
CA ALA A 120 5.86 -2.45 -7.62
C ALA A 120 7.29 -2.83 -7.23
N THR A 121 7.51 -4.12 -7.07
CA THR A 121 8.83 -4.71 -6.85
C THR A 121 9.00 -5.95 -7.72
N THR A 122 10.22 -6.22 -8.19
CA THR A 122 10.56 -7.49 -8.85
C THR A 122 11.00 -8.57 -7.85
N ASN A 123 11.06 -8.24 -6.56
CA ASN A 123 11.30 -9.20 -5.49
C ASN A 123 10.10 -10.14 -5.30
N LYS A 124 10.32 -11.29 -4.65
CA LYS A 124 9.28 -12.28 -4.32
C LYS A 124 8.39 -12.64 -5.52
N ASN A 125 9.02 -12.88 -6.67
CA ASN A 125 8.35 -13.21 -7.95
C ASN A 125 7.50 -12.08 -8.55
N GLY A 126 7.78 -10.82 -8.20
CA GLY A 126 7.02 -9.69 -8.69
C GLY A 126 5.80 -9.44 -7.81
N GLN A 127 5.83 -8.35 -7.05
CA GLN A 127 4.71 -7.93 -6.21
C GLN A 127 4.36 -6.47 -6.48
N PHE A 128 3.10 -6.11 -6.29
CA PHE A 128 2.61 -4.75 -6.43
C PHE A 128 1.48 -4.48 -5.44
N GLU A 129 1.27 -3.20 -5.19
CA GLU A 129 0.14 -2.66 -4.45
C GLU A 129 -0.38 -1.41 -5.16
N PHE A 130 -1.69 -1.22 -5.09
CA PHE A 130 -2.36 0.04 -5.34
C PHE A 130 -3.01 0.53 -4.05
N ALA A 131 -3.07 1.85 -3.90
CA ALA A 131 -3.75 2.46 -2.78
C ALA A 131 -4.52 3.73 -3.15
N SER A 132 -5.55 4.02 -2.37
CA SER A 132 -6.33 5.26 -2.41
C SER A 132 -6.86 5.61 -1.02
N SER A 133 -7.23 6.88 -0.80
CA SER A 133 -7.92 7.33 0.41
C SER A 133 -9.43 7.13 0.29
N ILE A 134 -10.03 6.51 1.30
CA ILE A 134 -11.48 6.32 1.43
C ILE A 134 -12.02 7.37 2.38
N GLU A 135 -13.00 8.12 1.90
CA GLU A 135 -13.64 9.19 2.68
C GLU A 135 -14.51 8.59 3.78
N ASN A 136 -14.35 9.07 5.02
CA ASN A 136 -15.13 8.60 6.15
C ASN A 136 -16.11 9.65 6.69
N GLY A 137 -16.83 10.31 5.78
CA GLY A 137 -17.83 11.33 6.11
C GLY A 137 -17.24 12.48 6.93
N ALA A 138 -17.55 12.54 8.24
CA ALA A 138 -17.02 13.56 9.16
C ALA A 138 -15.71 13.13 9.86
N GLY A 139 -15.26 11.89 9.67
CA GLY A 139 -13.99 11.36 10.20
C GLY A 139 -12.80 11.60 9.26
N LEU A 140 -11.63 11.13 9.69
CA LEU A 140 -10.44 11.11 8.85
C LEU A 140 -10.54 10.01 7.78
N ASP A 141 -10.00 10.29 6.60
CA ASP A 141 -9.93 9.33 5.50
C ASP A 141 -9.05 8.15 5.88
N THR A 142 -9.36 6.98 5.33
CA THR A 142 -8.60 5.74 5.58
C THR A 142 -7.96 5.18 4.32
N ALA A 143 -6.87 4.45 4.45
CA ALA A 143 -6.20 3.85 3.30
C ALA A 143 -6.90 2.57 2.84
N LYS A 144 -7.27 2.50 1.56
CA LYS A 144 -7.62 1.25 0.90
C LYS A 144 -6.42 0.75 0.11
N ILE A 145 -6.03 -0.50 0.34
CA ILE A 145 -4.92 -1.17 -0.36
C ILE A 145 -5.46 -2.39 -1.10
N ILE A 146 -5.01 -2.60 -2.35
CA ILE A 146 -5.28 -3.79 -3.15
C ILE A 146 -3.98 -4.21 -3.85
N GLY A 147 -3.69 -5.49 -3.95
CA GLY A 147 -2.49 -5.97 -4.62
C GLY A 147 -2.16 -7.42 -4.25
N ASN A 148 -0.97 -7.86 -4.62
CA ASN A 148 -0.44 -9.19 -4.30
C ASN A 148 0.81 -9.13 -3.38
N TYR A 149 1.17 -7.93 -2.91
CA TYR A 149 2.19 -7.82 -1.87
C TYR A 149 1.69 -8.47 -0.58
N ASN A 150 2.59 -9.18 0.07
CA ASN A 150 2.34 -9.84 1.34
C ASN A 150 3.66 -9.87 2.09
N ASN A 151 3.71 -9.29 3.29
CA ASN A 151 4.91 -9.26 4.12
C ASN A 151 5.15 -10.64 4.77
N ARG A 152 6.40 -10.99 5.13
CA ARG A 152 6.68 -12.23 5.86
C ARG A 152 6.33 -12.16 7.35
N GLY A 153 5.93 -11.00 7.85
CA GLY A 153 5.65 -10.77 9.27
C GLY A 153 6.90 -10.83 10.15
N VAL A 154 8.07 -10.54 9.59
CA VAL A 154 9.36 -10.58 10.31
C VAL A 154 9.77 -9.20 10.83
N ALA A 155 10.28 -9.16 12.05
CA ALA A 155 10.76 -7.96 12.73
C ALA A 155 12.31 -7.90 12.76
N ALA A 156 12.84 -6.70 12.95
CA ALA A 156 14.26 -6.54 13.25
C ALA A 156 14.57 -7.21 14.59
N GLY A 157 15.63 -8.02 14.63
CA GLY A 157 16.02 -8.84 15.77
C GLY A 157 15.44 -10.26 15.77
N ASP A 158 14.51 -10.58 14.87
CA ASP A 158 14.02 -11.96 14.73
C ASP A 158 15.18 -12.91 14.45
N THR A 159 15.23 -14.00 15.18
CA THR A 159 16.32 -14.98 15.10
C THR A 159 15.87 -16.23 14.36
N ALA A 160 16.71 -16.69 13.43
CA ALA A 160 16.61 -18.01 12.84
C ALA A 160 17.71 -18.91 13.41
N THR A 161 17.33 -20.10 13.85
CA THR A 161 18.20 -21.08 14.51
C THR A 161 19.06 -21.77 13.47
N ILE A 162 20.36 -21.89 13.74
CA ILE A 162 21.32 -22.61 12.91
C ILE A 162 21.45 -24.05 13.42
N THR A 163 21.24 -25.03 12.55
CA THR A 163 21.41 -26.47 12.84
C THR A 163 22.79 -26.98 12.45
N SER A 164 23.38 -26.41 11.39
CA SER A 164 24.76 -26.67 11.01
C SER A 164 25.35 -25.48 10.27
N SER A 165 26.67 -25.36 10.27
CA SER A 165 27.33 -24.27 9.57
C SER A 165 28.62 -24.67 8.86
N GLY A 166 28.89 -23.96 7.76
CA GLY A 166 30.14 -23.98 7.02
C GLY A 166 30.71 -22.57 6.91
N THR A 167 31.77 -22.40 6.12
CA THR A 167 32.51 -21.13 6.04
C THR A 167 31.64 -19.95 5.59
N LEU A 168 30.79 -20.14 4.57
CA LEU A 168 29.90 -19.11 4.01
C LEU A 168 28.46 -19.61 3.87
N SER A 169 28.11 -20.64 4.64
CA SER A 169 26.80 -21.28 4.57
C SER A 169 26.31 -21.63 5.95
N VAL A 170 25.01 -21.46 6.18
CA VAL A 170 24.34 -21.91 7.40
C VAL A 170 23.09 -22.69 7.01
N THR A 171 22.82 -23.77 7.72
CA THR A 171 21.55 -24.50 7.61
C THR A 171 20.67 -24.09 8.78
N LEU A 172 19.43 -23.72 8.46
CA LEU A 172 18.42 -23.28 9.42
C LEU A 172 17.68 -24.49 10.01
N ALA A 173 16.99 -24.27 11.13
CA ALA A 173 15.95 -25.18 11.59
C ALA A 173 14.73 -25.12 10.67
N ASP A 174 14.05 -26.25 10.48
CA ASP A 174 12.86 -26.33 9.62
C ASP A 174 11.74 -25.36 10.06
N THR A 175 11.66 -25.07 11.37
CA THR A 175 10.71 -24.10 11.94
C THR A 175 10.98 -22.65 11.52
N ASP A 176 12.17 -22.37 10.98
CA ASP A 176 12.64 -21.03 10.61
C ASP A 176 12.74 -20.82 9.10
N ILE A 177 12.30 -21.82 8.30
CA ILE A 177 12.23 -21.71 6.84
C ILE A 177 11.32 -20.52 6.46
N GLY A 178 11.81 -19.68 5.55
CA GLY A 178 11.08 -18.52 5.05
C GLY A 178 11.18 -17.27 5.93
N LYS A 179 11.74 -17.35 7.14
CA LYS A 179 12.02 -16.13 7.95
C LYS A 179 13.07 -15.25 7.27
N ILE A 180 14.14 -15.89 6.78
CA ILE A 180 15.24 -15.23 6.08
C ILE A 180 15.17 -15.55 4.59
N VAL A 181 15.31 -14.52 3.75
CA VAL A 181 15.30 -14.61 2.29
C VAL A 181 16.56 -13.99 1.70
N ARG A 182 16.78 -14.21 0.39
CA ARG A 182 17.86 -13.57 -0.35
C ARG A 182 17.72 -12.05 -0.30
N GLY A 183 18.82 -11.36 -0.02
CA GLY A 183 18.88 -9.91 0.13
C GLY A 183 18.88 -9.47 1.58
N ASP A 184 18.29 -10.26 2.50
CA ASP A 184 18.28 -9.92 3.91
C ASP A 184 19.70 -9.71 4.44
N THR A 185 19.81 -8.72 5.31
CA THR A 185 21.02 -8.50 6.11
C THR A 185 20.81 -9.12 7.47
N VAL A 186 21.71 -10.02 7.86
CA VAL A 186 21.70 -10.72 9.13
C VAL A 186 22.94 -10.42 9.94
N THR A 187 22.84 -10.52 11.26
CA THR A 187 23.98 -10.45 12.18
C THR A 187 24.07 -11.73 12.99
N ALA A 188 25.28 -12.09 13.41
CA ALA A 188 25.51 -13.25 14.25
C ALA A 188 26.69 -12.98 15.19
N GLY A 189 26.50 -13.20 16.50
CA GLY A 189 27.57 -13.19 17.49
C GLY A 189 28.42 -11.90 17.56
N GLY A 190 27.85 -10.72 17.31
CA GLY A 190 28.57 -9.44 17.32
C GLY A 190 29.38 -9.14 16.04
N THR A 191 29.20 -9.94 14.98
CA THR A 191 29.78 -9.72 13.66
C THR A 191 29.05 -8.60 12.90
N ALA A 192 29.76 -7.91 11.99
CA ALA A 192 29.19 -6.94 11.07
C ALA A 192 28.04 -7.54 10.24
N ALA A 193 27.15 -6.68 9.75
CA ALA A 193 26.04 -7.02 8.85
C ALA A 193 26.49 -7.93 7.67
N ILE A 194 25.90 -9.11 7.58
CA ILE A 194 26.15 -10.14 6.57
C ILE A 194 24.95 -10.21 5.63
N VAL A 195 25.19 -10.20 4.32
CA VAL A 195 24.12 -10.27 3.32
C VAL A 195 23.90 -11.71 2.88
N VAL A 196 22.63 -12.13 2.85
CA VAL A 196 22.20 -13.41 2.31
C VAL A 196 22.19 -13.34 0.79
N THR A 197 23.13 -14.03 0.14
CA THR A 197 23.31 -13.97 -1.32
C THR A 197 22.44 -14.99 -2.06
N LYS A 198 22.11 -16.10 -1.39
CA LYS A 198 21.28 -17.18 -1.92
C LYS A 198 20.58 -17.91 -0.80
N VAL A 199 19.39 -18.42 -1.10
CA VAL A 199 18.67 -19.40 -0.29
C VAL A 199 18.46 -20.64 -1.17
N SER A 200 18.66 -21.83 -0.60
CA SER A 200 18.41 -23.09 -1.30
C SER A 200 16.93 -23.27 -1.64
N SER A 201 16.62 -24.16 -2.59
CA SER A 201 15.24 -24.38 -3.06
C SER A 201 14.29 -24.94 -2.00
N ASP A 202 14.84 -25.66 -1.03
CA ASP A 202 14.13 -26.17 0.14
C ASP A 202 14.04 -25.14 1.28
N GLY A 203 14.67 -23.96 1.13
CA GLY A 203 14.66 -22.88 2.12
C GLY A 203 15.55 -23.12 3.35
N THR A 204 16.23 -24.26 3.44
CA THR A 204 16.98 -24.66 4.64
C THR A 204 18.36 -24.04 4.71
N THR A 205 19.02 -23.80 3.57
CA THR A 205 20.43 -23.40 3.53
C THR A 205 20.56 -22.00 2.97
N LEU A 206 21.17 -21.12 3.78
CA LEU A 206 21.54 -19.78 3.39
C LEU A 206 23.00 -19.77 2.92
N THR A 207 23.27 -19.07 1.82
CA THR A 207 24.63 -18.69 1.41
C THR A 207 24.85 -17.23 1.76
N LEU A 208 25.98 -16.95 2.38
CA LEU A 208 26.32 -15.65 2.95
C LEU A 208 27.47 -15.01 2.19
N ASN A 209 27.54 -13.68 2.17
CA ASN A 209 28.68 -12.96 1.58
C ASN A 209 29.93 -12.94 2.48
N ALA A 210 29.78 -13.29 3.77
CA ALA A 210 30.83 -13.36 4.76
C ALA A 210 30.54 -14.48 5.78
N ALA A 211 31.56 -14.88 6.54
CA ALA A 211 31.42 -15.92 7.55
C ALA A 211 30.57 -15.44 8.74
N HIS A 212 29.62 -16.27 9.17
CA HIS A 212 28.66 -15.96 10.25
C HIS A 212 29.22 -16.00 11.69
N GLY A 213 30.53 -16.20 11.86
CA GLY A 213 31.15 -16.29 13.18
C GLY A 213 30.75 -17.54 13.98
N VAL A 214 30.87 -17.47 15.31
CA VAL A 214 30.45 -18.54 16.23
C VAL A 214 29.10 -18.20 16.86
N GLY A 215 28.08 -19.02 16.62
CA GLY A 215 26.73 -18.80 17.17
C GLY A 215 25.74 -19.85 16.70
N THR A 216 24.64 -20.01 17.44
CA THR A 216 23.54 -20.96 17.12
C THR A 216 22.37 -20.29 16.40
N GLY A 217 22.52 -19.04 15.97
CA GLY A 217 21.45 -18.30 15.30
C GLY A 217 21.97 -17.14 14.46
N VAL A 218 21.15 -16.74 13.48
CA VAL A 218 21.30 -15.50 12.71
C VAL A 218 20.13 -14.57 13.03
N LEU A 219 20.41 -13.29 13.30
CA LEU A 219 19.42 -12.28 13.63
C LEU A 219 19.15 -11.40 12.40
N LEU A 220 17.89 -11.19 12.05
CA LEU A 220 17.49 -10.29 10.98
C LEU A 220 17.75 -8.83 11.39
N SER A 221 18.39 -8.05 10.51
CA SER A 221 18.80 -6.67 10.84
C SER A 221 17.71 -5.63 10.57
N ALA A 222 16.74 -5.95 9.71
CA ALA A 222 15.68 -5.03 9.31
C ALA A 222 14.33 -5.76 9.23
N ALA A 223 13.27 -5.13 9.73
CA ALA A 223 11.91 -5.62 9.58
C ALA A 223 11.47 -5.54 8.10
N GLU A 224 10.60 -6.45 7.67
CA GLU A 224 9.95 -6.32 6.35
C GLU A 224 8.78 -5.34 6.44
N SER A 225 8.66 -4.48 5.43
CA SER A 225 7.62 -3.45 5.38
C SER A 225 6.22 -4.06 5.36
N THR A 226 5.27 -3.44 6.06
CA THR A 226 3.85 -3.83 6.07
C THR A 226 3.17 -3.53 4.74
N SER A 227 3.56 -2.44 4.06
CA SER A 227 3.17 -2.08 2.69
C SER A 227 4.40 -1.56 1.93
N ILE A 228 4.32 -1.54 0.61
CA ILE A 228 5.33 -0.99 -0.29
C ILE A 228 4.99 0.43 -0.79
N ILE A 229 3.93 1.04 -0.29
CA ILE A 229 3.54 2.43 -0.56
C ILE A 229 3.77 3.29 0.70
N ALA A 230 4.29 4.51 0.53
CA ALA A 230 4.47 5.45 1.64
C ALA A 230 3.17 6.19 1.98
N SER A 231 2.97 6.46 3.27
CA SER A 231 1.86 7.25 3.78
C SER A 231 2.18 8.75 3.79
N THR A 232 1.14 9.59 3.76
CA THR A 232 1.23 11.06 3.92
C THR A 232 1.92 11.51 5.20
N THR A 233 2.08 10.63 6.19
CA THR A 233 2.82 10.92 7.44
C THR A 233 4.34 10.99 7.23
N GLY A 234 4.84 10.45 6.11
CA GLY A 234 6.23 10.56 5.69
C GLY A 234 6.72 9.37 4.84
N VAL A 235 7.77 9.62 4.06
CA VAL A 235 8.41 8.65 3.15
C VAL A 235 9.16 7.50 3.85
N THR A 236 9.05 7.38 5.17
CA THR A 236 9.60 6.27 5.96
C THR A 236 8.51 5.39 6.56
N THR A 237 7.25 5.82 6.49
CA THR A 237 6.12 5.16 7.12
C THR A 237 5.27 4.51 6.03
N PRO A 238 5.23 3.18 5.93
CA PRO A 238 4.33 2.51 5.01
C PRO A 238 2.87 2.78 5.39
N ILE A 239 1.98 2.76 4.41
CA ILE A 239 0.53 2.78 4.67
C ILE A 239 0.07 1.48 5.32
N GLU A 240 -1.02 1.54 6.06
CA GLU A 240 -1.70 0.37 6.62
C GLU A 240 -3.18 0.38 6.22
N ALA A 241 -3.67 -0.76 5.73
CA ALA A 241 -5.05 -0.89 5.27
C ALA A 241 -6.05 -0.55 6.38
N ASP A 242 -7.09 0.18 6.01
CA ASP A 242 -8.20 0.61 6.86
C ASP A 242 -7.76 1.48 8.06
N THR A 243 -6.59 2.12 7.98
CA THR A 243 -6.09 3.11 8.95
C THR A 243 -6.04 4.52 8.38
N GLU A 244 -5.86 5.53 9.23
CA GLU A 244 -5.75 6.95 8.83
C GLU A 244 -4.42 7.27 8.11
N THR A 245 -3.54 6.29 7.90
CA THR A 245 -2.29 6.45 7.14
C THR A 245 -2.55 6.38 5.63
N VAL A 246 -3.23 7.39 5.09
CA VAL A 246 -3.57 7.45 3.65
C VAL A 246 -2.32 7.58 2.77
N PRO A 247 -2.35 7.06 1.52
CA PRO A 247 -1.24 7.20 0.58
C PRO A 247 -0.96 8.66 0.25
N TYR A 248 0.33 8.99 0.04
CA TYR A 248 0.77 10.29 -0.48
C TYR A 248 0.08 10.65 -1.78
#